data_AF-W4GPN2-F1
#
_entry.id   AF-W4GPN2-F1
#
_cell.length_a   1.000
_cell.length_b   1.000
_cell.length_c   1.000
_cell.angle_alpha   90.00
_cell.angle_beta   90.00
_cell.angle_gamma   90.00
#
_symmetry.space_group_name_H-M   'P 1'
#
loop_
_entity.id
_entity.type
_entity.pdbx_description
1 polymer ?
#
loop_
_entity_poly.entity_id
_entity_poly.type
_entity_poly.pdbx_seq_one_letter_code
_entity_poly.pdbx_strand_id
1 'polypeptide(L)'
;MATHHDVFPWLTNTFVPYTFVKTDYNGRNLSTPDLRRVNYVHRILGAVEFKTYSAPPRPCDVVDGPLGAMYAQCHDFDSPVLNSTFYIDAGADPETATAVISAKQASGAWLDASTANLHINLATFNGELNLLCLISLRVTFQPGGFLQPIYQTKCMPSDPYGTSYLAAPLDACVLVLWITTIWMELREWCRGHRQRTGQPPKPRFCTLWRAVTWLSVVSVAVYFAIWTALCMSVYSPTFAADLTALETGASSSQPQLLLVDIMTRLKAMGYLTLSVRIAGMVSLGLLMFRTLSSLRFHPHLNMVTATLTASLHSLVPFCCIFVICLTAFVTSGCLLFGERLLQFSTISRSVITVVNMLFGQFDLAAIFAVDYNIAFTWYWCAMVILFLVLFNMLLAIVLAAFDHVRTVTATKIAPYMAAITELRRLAGPMLWPWNHPHMMQLGSFAESANTGLSTAVTSALIAKQLCVTDVDADIVLRKTRAFLAVRWTRDTVVEFRLFLHL
;
A
#
# COMPACT_ATOMS: atom_id res chain seq x y z
N MET A 1 -18.44 -28.96 -1.14
CA MET A 1 -17.37 -29.90 -0.75
C MET A 1 -17.17 -29.75 0.73
N ALA A 2 -17.61 -30.74 1.51
CA ALA A 2 -17.56 -30.74 2.97
C ALA A 2 -16.66 -31.87 3.51
N THR A 3 -16.48 -32.96 2.75
CA THR A 3 -15.70 -34.13 3.16
C THR A 3 -14.65 -34.55 2.12
N HIS A 4 -13.68 -35.37 2.52
CA HIS A 4 -12.66 -35.92 1.61
C HIS A 4 -13.31 -36.69 0.43
N HIS A 5 -14.44 -37.35 0.69
CA HIS A 5 -15.19 -38.07 -0.32
C HIS A 5 -15.80 -37.14 -1.38
N ASP A 6 -16.09 -35.89 -1.06
CA ASP A 6 -16.67 -34.93 -2.00
C ASP A 6 -15.64 -34.42 -3.02
N VAL A 7 -14.34 -34.62 -2.77
CA VAL A 7 -13.26 -34.13 -3.65
C VAL A 7 -13.30 -34.83 -5.00
N PHE A 8 -13.45 -36.15 -5.01
CA PHE A 8 -13.45 -36.94 -6.24
C PHE A 8 -14.69 -36.66 -7.12
N PRO A 9 -15.93 -36.69 -6.62
CA PRO A 9 -17.11 -36.29 -7.39
C PRO A 9 -17.02 -34.87 -7.93
N TRP A 10 -16.46 -33.92 -7.16
CA TRP A 10 -16.24 -32.57 -7.67
C TRP A 10 -15.22 -32.54 -8.82
N LEU A 11 -14.12 -33.29 -8.69
CA LEU A 11 -13.12 -33.40 -9.74
C LEU A 11 -13.71 -33.99 -11.03
N THR A 12 -14.46 -35.09 -10.92
CA THR A 12 -14.99 -35.81 -12.09
C THR A 12 -16.21 -35.15 -12.69
N ASN A 13 -17.13 -34.61 -11.87
CA ASN A 13 -18.43 -34.13 -12.33
C ASN A 13 -18.48 -32.62 -12.55
N THR A 14 -17.52 -31.86 -12.00
CA THR A 14 -17.51 -30.39 -12.10
C THR A 14 -16.23 -29.88 -12.74
N PHE A 15 -15.07 -30.27 -12.21
CA PHE A 15 -13.79 -29.74 -12.69
C PHE A 15 -13.49 -30.21 -14.12
N VAL A 16 -13.45 -31.54 -14.36
CA VAL A 16 -13.09 -32.09 -15.67
C VAL A 16 -14.00 -31.63 -16.80
N PRO A 17 -15.35 -31.67 -16.68
CA PRO A 17 -16.24 -31.22 -17.74
C PRO A 17 -16.13 -29.72 -18.05
N TYR A 18 -15.66 -28.92 -17.09
CA TYR A 18 -15.49 -27.48 -17.27
C TYR A 18 -14.12 -27.13 -17.88
N THR A 19 -13.08 -27.91 -17.58
CA THR A 19 -11.72 -27.64 -18.08
C THR A 19 -11.42 -28.32 -19.41
N PHE A 20 -11.94 -29.54 -19.62
CA PHE A 20 -11.77 -30.32 -20.83
C PHE A 20 -13.13 -30.39 -21.53
N VAL A 21 -13.34 -29.53 -22.53
CA VAL A 21 -14.62 -29.40 -23.22
C VAL A 21 -14.49 -29.98 -24.63
N LYS A 22 -15.38 -30.92 -24.99
CA LYS A 22 -15.46 -31.51 -26.34
C LYS A 22 -16.55 -30.87 -27.22
N THR A 23 -17.61 -30.37 -26.61
CA THR A 23 -18.80 -29.87 -27.31
C THR A 23 -19.12 -28.45 -26.91
N ASP A 24 -19.62 -27.66 -27.86
CA ASP A 24 -20.21 -26.36 -27.55
C ASP A 24 -21.53 -26.51 -26.77
N TYR A 25 -22.13 -25.37 -26.41
CA TYR A 25 -23.40 -25.30 -25.69
C TYR A 25 -24.58 -25.86 -26.50
N ASN A 26 -24.42 -26.02 -27.82
CA ASN A 26 -25.40 -26.62 -28.72
C ASN A 26 -25.15 -28.13 -28.93
N GLY A 27 -24.15 -28.73 -28.28
CA GLY A 27 -23.78 -30.13 -28.46
C GLY A 27 -23.01 -30.44 -29.76
N ARG A 28 -22.45 -29.43 -30.44
CA ARG A 28 -21.60 -29.59 -31.62
C ARG A 28 -20.16 -29.82 -31.19
N ASN A 29 -19.47 -30.75 -31.85
CA ASN A 29 -18.06 -31.02 -31.57
C ASN A 29 -17.19 -29.79 -31.88
N LEU A 30 -16.31 -29.44 -30.94
CA LEU A 30 -15.37 -28.35 -31.09
C LEU A 30 -14.24 -28.73 -32.05
N SER A 31 -13.74 -27.73 -32.79
CA SER A 31 -12.59 -27.90 -33.67
C SER A 31 -11.30 -28.10 -32.85
N THR A 32 -10.26 -28.70 -33.45
CA THR A 32 -8.96 -28.96 -32.77
C THR A 32 -8.35 -27.75 -32.03
N PRO A 33 -8.38 -26.50 -32.54
CA PRO A 33 -7.90 -25.34 -31.79
C PRO A 33 -8.83 -24.90 -30.63
N ASP A 34 -10.10 -25.30 -30.64
CA ASP A 34 -11.10 -24.91 -29.65
C ASP A 34 -11.22 -25.92 -28.50
N LEU A 35 -10.78 -27.17 -28.70
CA LEU A 35 -10.80 -28.25 -27.68
C LEU A 35 -10.01 -27.93 -26.40
N ARG A 36 -9.06 -26.97 -26.47
CA ARG A 36 -8.21 -26.57 -25.34
C ARG A 36 -8.72 -25.32 -24.62
N ARG A 37 -9.94 -24.85 -24.93
CA ARG A 37 -10.46 -23.58 -24.39
C ARG A 37 -11.47 -23.81 -23.27
N VAL A 38 -11.22 -23.17 -22.13
CA VAL A 38 -12.19 -22.99 -21.06
C VAL A 38 -13.11 -21.82 -21.42
N ASN A 39 -14.41 -22.07 -21.42
CA ASN A 39 -15.44 -21.06 -21.71
C ASN A 39 -15.20 -20.30 -23.03
N TYR A 40 -14.80 -21.01 -24.10
CA TYR A 40 -14.57 -20.51 -25.47
C TYR A 40 -13.40 -19.54 -25.69
N VAL A 41 -12.92 -18.85 -24.65
CA VAL A 41 -11.94 -17.75 -24.79
C VAL A 41 -10.60 -18.03 -24.12
N HIS A 42 -10.56 -18.85 -23.07
CA HIS A 42 -9.33 -19.10 -22.29
C HIS A 42 -8.66 -20.41 -22.74
N ARG A 43 -7.65 -20.33 -23.61
CA ARG A 43 -6.87 -21.50 -24.03
C ARG A 43 -5.95 -21.96 -22.92
N ILE A 44 -6.06 -23.20 -22.47
CA ILE A 44 -5.13 -23.80 -21.51
C ILE A 44 -3.79 -24.02 -22.22
N LEU A 45 -2.70 -23.58 -21.57
CA LEU A 45 -1.34 -23.74 -22.05
C LEU A 45 -0.69 -24.94 -21.38
N GLY A 46 -0.26 -25.92 -22.18
CA GLY A 46 0.39 -27.12 -21.70
C GLY A 46 -0.57 -28.11 -21.06
N ALA A 47 -0.82 -28.01 -19.75
CA ALA A 47 -1.53 -29.02 -18.99
C ALA A 47 -2.14 -28.48 -17.71
N VAL A 48 -2.95 -29.29 -17.05
CA VAL A 48 -3.38 -29.09 -15.67
C VAL A 48 -2.43 -29.84 -14.76
N GLU A 49 -1.78 -29.13 -13.85
CA GLU A 49 -0.89 -29.70 -12.84
C GLU A 49 -1.65 -29.96 -11.54
N PHE A 50 -1.49 -31.16 -11.00
CA PHE A 50 -1.97 -31.54 -9.68
C PHE A 50 -0.76 -31.77 -8.77
N LYS A 51 -0.67 -31.03 -7.66
CA LYS A 51 0.29 -31.27 -6.58
C LYS A 51 -0.44 -31.63 -5.30
N THR A 52 0.02 -32.68 -4.65
CA THR A 52 -0.49 -33.09 -3.34
C THR A 52 0.62 -32.98 -2.31
N TYR A 53 0.27 -32.43 -1.16
CA TYR A 53 1.14 -32.34 -0.01
C TYR A 53 0.57 -33.19 1.11
N SER A 54 1.40 -34.05 1.68
CA SER A 54 1.07 -34.92 2.81
C SER A 54 1.75 -34.37 4.06
N ALA A 55 1.02 -34.40 5.17
CA ALA A 55 1.51 -34.10 6.49
C ALA A 55 2.25 -35.34 7.04
N PRO A 56 3.57 -35.24 7.29
CA PRO A 56 4.36 -36.38 7.73
C PRO A 56 3.84 -36.90 9.08
N PRO A 57 3.91 -38.23 9.31
CA PRO A 57 3.49 -38.78 10.59
C PRO A 57 4.44 -38.30 11.69
N ARG A 58 3.85 -37.92 12.82
CA ARG A 58 4.56 -37.56 14.06
C ARG A 58 3.88 -38.24 15.25
N PRO A 59 4.61 -38.53 16.33
CA PRO A 59 3.95 -38.93 17.58
C PRO A 59 2.96 -37.84 17.98
N CYS A 60 1.78 -38.24 18.41
CA CYS A 60 0.83 -37.29 18.94
C CYS A 60 1.36 -36.68 20.24
N ASP A 61 1.18 -35.37 20.42
CA ASP A 61 1.51 -34.69 21.68
C ASP A 61 0.52 -35.05 22.82
N VAL A 62 -0.27 -36.12 22.64
CA VAL A 62 -1.26 -36.58 23.61
C VAL A 62 -0.49 -37.11 24.81
N VAL A 63 -0.74 -36.48 25.97
CA VAL A 63 -0.21 -36.84 27.28
C VAL A 63 -0.39 -38.35 27.51
N ASP A 64 0.65 -39.00 28.05
CA ASP A 64 0.61 -40.40 28.47
C ASP A 64 -0.73 -40.73 29.16
N GLY A 65 -1.53 -41.62 28.54
CA GLY A 65 -2.89 -41.88 28.98
C GLY A 65 -3.72 -42.71 28.01
N PRO A 66 -4.97 -43.07 28.37
CA PRO A 66 -5.83 -43.96 27.56
C PRO A 66 -6.18 -43.40 26.18
N LEU A 67 -6.15 -42.07 26.01
CA LEU A 67 -6.39 -41.41 24.72
C LEU A 67 -5.20 -41.54 23.76
N GLY A 68 -3.97 -41.56 24.27
CA GLY A 68 -2.77 -41.81 23.45
C GLY A 68 -2.73 -43.23 22.90
N ALA A 69 -3.28 -44.20 23.63
CA ALA A 69 -3.44 -45.57 23.15
C ALA A 69 -4.47 -45.69 22.00
N MET A 70 -5.46 -44.80 21.94
CA MET A 70 -6.45 -44.74 20.85
C MET A 70 -5.92 -43.98 19.63
N TYR A 71 -4.94 -43.10 19.80
CA TYR A 71 -4.41 -42.24 18.75
C TYR A 71 -2.88 -42.19 18.80
N ALA A 72 -2.24 -43.25 18.33
CA ALA A 72 -0.79 -43.45 18.44
C ALA A 72 0.04 -42.62 17.43
N GLN A 73 -0.57 -42.21 16.31
CA GLN A 73 0.10 -41.43 15.27
C GLN A 73 -0.76 -40.23 14.86
N CYS A 74 -0.12 -39.06 14.84
CA CYS A 74 -0.69 -37.81 14.37
C CYS A 74 0.05 -37.39 13.10
N HIS A 75 -0.44 -36.34 12.46
CA HIS A 75 0.19 -35.76 11.29
C HIS A 75 0.62 -34.32 11.58
N ASP A 76 1.78 -33.92 11.05
CA ASP A 76 2.26 -32.55 11.11
C ASP A 76 1.67 -31.72 9.95
N PHE A 77 0.52 -31.09 10.18
CA PHE A 77 -0.12 -30.23 9.19
C PHE A 77 0.54 -28.85 9.03
N ASP A 78 1.43 -28.45 9.95
CA ASP A 78 2.12 -27.17 9.90
C ASP A 78 3.28 -27.19 8.88
N SER A 79 3.89 -28.36 8.69
CA SER A 79 5.01 -28.57 7.76
C SER A 79 4.72 -29.65 6.70
N PRO A 80 3.76 -29.43 5.78
CA PRO A 80 3.37 -30.43 4.80
C PRO A 80 4.43 -30.60 3.70
N VAL A 81 4.74 -31.85 3.34
CA VAL A 81 5.76 -32.21 2.35
C VAL A 81 5.10 -32.60 1.02
N LEU A 82 5.74 -32.26 -0.11
CA LEU A 82 5.25 -32.66 -1.44
C LEU A 82 5.27 -34.19 -1.57
N ASN A 83 4.10 -34.80 -1.76
CA ASN A 83 3.93 -36.25 -1.87
C ASN A 83 3.95 -36.71 -3.34
N SER A 84 3.03 -36.16 -4.14
CA SER A 84 2.95 -36.53 -5.57
C SER A 84 2.60 -35.32 -6.44
N THR A 85 3.16 -35.34 -7.66
CA THR A 85 2.82 -34.39 -8.73
C THR A 85 2.49 -35.17 -9.99
N PHE A 86 1.40 -34.84 -10.66
CA PHE A 86 1.08 -35.37 -11.98
C PHE A 86 0.39 -34.30 -12.84
N TYR A 87 0.30 -34.59 -14.13
CA TYR A 87 -0.19 -33.66 -15.14
C TYR A 87 -1.25 -34.33 -16.00
N ILE A 88 -2.26 -33.57 -16.39
CA ILE A 88 -3.23 -33.95 -17.42
C ILE A 88 -3.06 -32.96 -18.57
N ASP A 89 -2.64 -33.45 -19.74
CA ASP A 89 -2.45 -32.62 -20.95
C ASP A 89 -3.73 -31.82 -21.24
N ALA A 90 -3.58 -30.53 -21.61
CA ALA A 90 -4.68 -29.68 -22.01
C ALA A 90 -5.44 -30.22 -23.23
N GLY A 91 -4.79 -31.02 -24.09
CA GLY A 91 -5.42 -31.71 -25.21
C GLY A 91 -6.10 -33.03 -24.86
N ALA A 92 -6.09 -33.46 -23.59
CA ALA A 92 -6.68 -34.72 -23.18
C ALA A 92 -8.21 -34.70 -23.30
N ASP A 93 -8.77 -35.84 -23.69
CA ASP A 93 -10.22 -36.04 -23.72
C ASP A 93 -10.80 -36.04 -22.29
N PRO A 94 -12.04 -35.54 -22.08
CA PRO A 94 -12.65 -35.50 -20.76
C PRO A 94 -12.79 -36.90 -20.14
N GLU A 95 -13.06 -37.91 -20.97
CA GLU A 95 -13.09 -39.33 -20.60
C GLU A 95 -11.70 -39.82 -20.14
N THR A 96 -10.63 -39.42 -20.81
CA THR A 96 -9.26 -39.79 -20.41
C THR A 96 -8.85 -39.09 -19.11
N ALA A 97 -9.21 -37.81 -18.96
CA ALA A 97 -8.98 -37.06 -17.74
C ALA A 97 -9.75 -37.63 -16.55
N THR A 98 -11.03 -38.00 -16.75
CA THR A 98 -11.82 -38.69 -15.72
C THR A 98 -11.27 -40.07 -15.41
N ALA A 99 -10.80 -40.83 -16.41
CA ALA A 99 -10.20 -42.15 -16.20
C ALA A 99 -8.90 -42.07 -15.37
N VAL A 100 -8.06 -41.05 -15.57
CA VAL A 100 -6.86 -40.82 -14.75
C VAL A 100 -7.25 -40.55 -13.29
N ILE A 101 -8.25 -39.69 -13.06
CA ILE A 101 -8.73 -39.35 -11.72
C ILE A 101 -9.39 -40.55 -11.04
N SER A 102 -10.21 -41.33 -11.76
CA SER A 102 -10.89 -42.51 -11.22
C SER A 102 -9.91 -43.65 -10.93
N ALA A 103 -8.87 -43.84 -11.74
CA ALA A 103 -7.78 -44.78 -11.45
C ALA A 103 -7.03 -44.40 -10.17
N LYS A 104 -6.78 -43.09 -9.95
CA LYS A 104 -6.18 -42.58 -8.71
C LYS A 104 -7.10 -42.78 -7.51
N GLN A 105 -8.40 -42.55 -7.67
CA GLN A 105 -9.40 -42.83 -6.64
C GLN A 105 -9.42 -44.32 -6.27
N ALA A 106 -9.43 -45.21 -7.28
CA ALA A 106 -9.45 -46.66 -7.10
C ALA A 106 -8.17 -47.19 -6.42
N SER A 107 -7.02 -46.54 -6.64
CA SER A 107 -5.77 -46.89 -5.96
C SER A 107 -5.80 -46.63 -4.46
N GLY A 108 -6.68 -45.74 -3.98
CA GLY A 108 -6.80 -45.36 -2.56
C GLY A 108 -5.60 -44.59 -1.97
N ALA A 109 -4.51 -44.42 -2.72
CA ALA A 109 -3.24 -43.87 -2.21
C ALA A 109 -3.00 -42.40 -2.55
N TRP A 110 -3.90 -41.74 -3.30
CA TRP A 110 -3.67 -40.37 -3.76
C TRP A 110 -4.13 -39.29 -2.77
N LEU A 111 -5.35 -39.41 -2.27
CA LEU A 111 -5.92 -38.52 -1.25
C LEU A 111 -6.33 -39.38 -0.07
N ASP A 112 -5.63 -39.22 1.04
CA ASP A 112 -5.77 -40.00 2.27
C ASP A 112 -5.87 -39.07 3.49
N ALA A 113 -5.98 -39.65 4.69
CA ALA A 113 -6.07 -38.89 5.94
C ALA A 113 -4.82 -38.04 6.25
N SER A 114 -3.68 -38.33 5.61
CA SER A 114 -2.45 -37.57 5.75
C SER A 114 -2.40 -36.36 4.81
N THR A 115 -3.32 -36.25 3.85
CA THR A 115 -3.27 -35.20 2.84
C THR A 115 -3.61 -33.85 3.46
N ALA A 116 -2.68 -32.90 3.35
CA ALA A 116 -2.83 -31.55 3.90
C ALA A 116 -3.29 -30.54 2.85
N ASN A 117 -2.76 -30.62 1.62
CA ASN A 117 -3.10 -29.68 0.56
C ASN A 117 -3.17 -30.37 -0.81
N LEU A 118 -4.22 -30.07 -1.57
CA LEU A 118 -4.32 -30.36 -3.00
C LEU A 118 -4.27 -29.04 -3.78
N HIS A 119 -3.23 -28.86 -4.59
CA HIS A 119 -3.07 -27.73 -5.49
C HIS A 119 -3.33 -28.17 -6.92
N ILE A 120 -4.23 -27.48 -7.60
CA ILE A 120 -4.53 -27.65 -9.02
C ILE A 120 -4.15 -26.34 -9.70
N ASN A 121 -3.12 -26.37 -10.53
CA ASN A 121 -2.62 -25.20 -11.24
C ASN A 121 -2.86 -25.37 -12.74
N LEU A 122 -3.45 -24.35 -13.34
CA LEU A 122 -3.64 -24.28 -14.79
C LEU A 122 -3.23 -22.89 -15.28
N ALA A 123 -2.53 -22.86 -16.40
CA ALA A 123 -2.19 -21.61 -17.08
C ALA A 123 -3.09 -21.46 -18.30
N THR A 124 -3.68 -20.28 -18.47
CA THR A 124 -4.57 -19.98 -19.59
C THR A 124 -4.13 -18.71 -20.28
N PHE A 125 -4.36 -18.66 -21.59
CA PHE A 125 -4.18 -17.47 -22.42
C PHE A 125 -5.52 -17.06 -23.02
N ASN A 126 -5.84 -15.78 -22.89
CA ASN A 126 -6.99 -15.16 -23.54
C ASN A 126 -6.49 -14.19 -24.62
N GLY A 127 -6.72 -14.54 -25.88
CA GLY A 127 -6.31 -13.74 -27.04
C GLY A 127 -7.14 -12.47 -27.26
N GLU A 128 -8.39 -12.44 -26.80
CA GLU A 128 -9.24 -11.23 -26.90
C GLU A 128 -8.72 -10.11 -25.99
N LEU A 129 -8.17 -10.48 -24.83
CA LEU A 129 -7.63 -9.55 -23.84
C LEU A 129 -6.11 -9.41 -23.89
N ASN A 130 -5.41 -10.28 -24.65
CA ASN A 130 -3.96 -10.44 -24.58
C ASN A 130 -3.46 -10.65 -23.13
N LEU A 131 -4.16 -11.50 -22.37
CA LEU A 131 -3.86 -11.81 -20.98
C LEU A 131 -3.49 -13.27 -20.80
N LEU A 132 -2.41 -13.49 -20.08
CA LEU A 132 -1.94 -14.77 -19.59
C LEU A 132 -2.29 -14.88 -18.11
N CYS A 133 -3.07 -15.89 -17.72
CA CYS A 133 -3.57 -16.08 -16.38
C CYS A 133 -3.13 -17.42 -15.81
N LEU A 134 -2.54 -17.41 -14.61
CA LEU A 134 -2.31 -18.58 -13.80
C LEU A 134 -3.44 -18.70 -12.78
N ILE A 135 -4.20 -19.78 -12.87
CA ILE A 135 -5.27 -20.11 -11.95
C ILE A 135 -4.78 -21.23 -11.04
N SER A 136 -4.81 -20.98 -9.74
CA SER A 136 -4.43 -21.92 -8.68
C SER A 136 -5.64 -22.19 -7.81
N LEU A 137 -6.15 -23.42 -7.86
CA LEU A 137 -7.17 -23.92 -6.96
C LEU A 137 -6.47 -24.71 -5.86
N ARG A 138 -6.64 -24.29 -4.62
CA ARG A 138 -6.08 -24.93 -3.43
C ARG A 138 -7.21 -25.46 -2.58
N VAL A 139 -7.21 -26.76 -2.32
CA VAL A 139 -8.07 -27.39 -1.32
C VAL A 139 -7.18 -27.71 -0.12
N THR A 140 -7.41 -27.01 0.98
CA THR A 140 -6.69 -27.24 2.25
C THR A 140 -7.51 -28.15 3.14
N PHE A 141 -6.87 -29.20 3.66
CA PHE A 141 -7.44 -30.18 4.56
C PHE A 141 -6.97 -29.84 5.96
N GLN A 142 -7.90 -29.40 6.81
CA GLN A 142 -7.56 -28.98 8.18
C GLN A 142 -7.48 -30.19 9.12
N PRO A 143 -6.70 -30.13 10.21
CA PRO A 143 -6.60 -31.20 11.20
C PRO A 143 -7.96 -31.63 11.80
N GLY A 144 -8.93 -30.70 11.87
CA GLY A 144 -10.29 -30.98 12.32
C GLY A 144 -11.19 -31.66 11.28
N GLY A 145 -10.66 -32.07 10.12
CA GLY A 145 -11.40 -32.71 9.03
C GLY A 145 -12.15 -31.74 8.11
N PHE A 146 -12.13 -30.43 8.40
CA PHE A 146 -12.75 -29.41 7.56
C PHE A 146 -11.95 -29.16 6.28
N LEU A 147 -12.67 -28.97 5.18
CA LEU A 147 -12.12 -28.68 3.86
C LEU A 147 -12.35 -27.22 3.51
N GLN A 148 -11.26 -26.48 3.30
CA GLN A 148 -11.32 -25.10 2.88
C GLN A 148 -10.78 -24.94 1.46
N PRO A 149 -11.66 -24.76 0.45
CA PRO A 149 -11.27 -24.42 -0.91
C PRO A 149 -10.92 -22.93 -1.02
N ILE A 150 -9.82 -22.64 -1.68
CA ILE A 150 -9.30 -21.29 -1.94
C ILE A 150 -8.89 -21.25 -3.41
N TYR A 151 -9.38 -20.27 -4.14
CA TYR A 151 -8.94 -20.02 -5.52
C TYR A 151 -8.11 -18.74 -5.57
N GLN A 152 -7.08 -18.74 -6.41
CA GLN A 152 -6.25 -17.58 -6.68
C GLN A 152 -5.98 -17.49 -8.17
N THR A 153 -6.22 -16.32 -8.74
CA THR A 153 -5.95 -16.05 -10.16
C THR A 153 -4.93 -14.94 -10.26
N LYS A 154 -3.82 -15.20 -10.96
CA LYS A 154 -2.77 -14.24 -11.24
C LYS A 154 -2.71 -14.01 -12.74
N CYS A 155 -3.13 -12.84 -13.19
CA CYS A 155 -3.13 -12.48 -14.62
C CYS A 155 -2.06 -11.45 -14.93
N MET A 156 -1.45 -11.56 -16.10
CA MET A 156 -0.44 -10.66 -16.63
C MET A 156 -0.67 -10.43 -18.13
N PRO A 157 -0.32 -9.26 -18.66
CA PRO A 157 -0.34 -9.04 -20.11
C PRO A 157 0.65 -9.99 -20.79
N SER A 158 0.23 -10.61 -21.90
CA SER A 158 1.11 -11.45 -22.72
C SER A 158 2.16 -10.62 -23.44
N ASP A 159 1.85 -9.34 -23.71
CA ASP A 159 2.78 -8.35 -24.23
C ASP A 159 2.67 -7.07 -23.37
N PRO A 160 3.64 -6.83 -22.46
CA PRO A 160 3.63 -5.67 -21.57
C PRO A 160 3.53 -4.30 -22.27
N TYR A 161 4.09 -4.16 -23.48
CA TYR A 161 4.04 -2.93 -24.26
C TYR A 161 3.03 -2.99 -25.42
N GLY A 162 2.68 -4.19 -25.90
CA GLY A 162 1.50 -4.44 -26.74
C GLY A 162 1.31 -3.48 -27.90
N THR A 163 0.03 -3.23 -28.23
CA THR A 163 -0.40 -2.23 -29.23
C THR A 163 -0.48 -0.81 -28.65
N SER A 164 -0.13 -0.63 -27.38
CA SER A 164 -0.24 0.65 -26.69
C SER A 164 0.96 1.53 -27.03
N TYR A 165 0.84 2.30 -28.12
CA TYR A 165 1.86 3.27 -28.57
C TYR A 165 2.24 4.32 -27.50
N LEU A 166 1.41 4.47 -26.45
CA LEU A 166 1.63 5.39 -25.34
C LEU A 166 2.43 4.79 -24.16
N ALA A 167 2.55 3.47 -24.05
CA ALA A 167 3.14 2.83 -22.87
C ALA A 167 4.63 3.14 -22.72
N ALA A 168 5.43 2.91 -23.76
CA ALA A 168 6.85 3.20 -23.78
C ALA A 168 7.20 4.70 -23.56
N PRO A 169 6.55 5.67 -24.23
CA PRO A 169 6.84 7.09 -23.97
C PRO A 169 6.40 7.54 -22.58
N LEU A 170 5.36 6.93 -21.99
CA LEU A 170 4.95 7.23 -20.62
C LEU A 170 5.99 6.75 -19.60
N ASP A 171 6.52 5.54 -19.76
CA ASP A 171 7.62 5.03 -18.92
C ASP A 171 8.87 5.90 -19.04
N ALA A 172 9.22 6.32 -20.27
CA ALA A 172 10.34 7.24 -20.49
C ALA A 172 10.11 8.60 -19.80
N CYS A 173 8.89 9.13 -19.84
CA CYS A 173 8.52 10.35 -19.13
C CYS A 173 8.69 10.19 -17.61
N VAL A 174 8.21 9.08 -17.04
CA VAL A 174 8.38 8.78 -15.60
C VAL A 174 9.86 8.65 -15.24
N LEU A 175 10.67 8.02 -16.08
CA LEU A 175 12.11 7.89 -15.86
C LEU A 175 12.80 9.25 -15.83
N VAL A 176 12.47 10.15 -16.77
CA VAL A 176 13.00 11.52 -16.80
C VAL A 176 12.59 12.29 -15.54
N LEU A 177 11.32 12.22 -15.14
CA LEU A 177 10.84 12.84 -13.90
C LEU A 177 11.55 12.26 -12.67
N TRP A 178 11.78 10.95 -12.63
CA TRP A 178 12.49 10.32 -11.52
C TRP A 178 13.96 10.75 -11.46
N ILE A 179 14.68 10.79 -12.58
CA ILE A 179 16.07 11.29 -12.64
C ILE A 179 16.14 12.76 -12.21
N THR A 180 15.22 13.61 -12.68
CA THR A 180 15.19 15.02 -12.26
C THR A 180 14.93 15.17 -10.76
N THR A 181 14.10 14.32 -10.14
CA THR A 181 13.93 14.36 -8.67
C THR A 181 15.20 14.01 -7.91
N ILE A 182 15.93 12.98 -8.33
CA ILE A 182 17.23 12.62 -7.74
C ILE A 182 18.23 13.76 -7.89
N TRP A 183 18.29 14.35 -9.08
CA TRP A 183 19.17 15.48 -9.36
C TRP A 183 18.88 16.69 -8.45
N MET A 184 17.60 17.03 -8.26
CA MET A 184 17.19 18.13 -7.38
C MET A 184 17.60 17.87 -5.92
N GLU A 185 17.31 16.68 -5.39
CA GLU A 185 17.67 16.32 -4.01
C GLU A 185 19.20 16.29 -3.79
N LEU A 186 19.95 15.75 -4.76
CA LEU A 186 21.42 15.73 -4.70
C LEU A 186 22.01 17.14 -4.77
N ARG A 187 21.46 18.02 -5.62
CA ARG A 187 21.89 19.42 -5.73
C ARG A 187 21.67 20.17 -4.41
N GLU A 188 20.53 19.96 -3.76
CA GLU A 188 20.25 20.53 -2.44
C GLU A 188 21.22 20.01 -1.38
N TRP A 189 21.49 18.71 -1.37
CA TRP A 189 22.49 18.11 -0.48
C TRP A 189 23.86 18.74 -0.68
N CYS A 190 24.35 18.80 -1.92
CA CYS A 190 25.66 19.35 -2.25
C CYS A 190 25.78 20.83 -1.89
N ARG A 191 24.75 21.65 -2.16
CA ARG A 191 24.70 23.07 -1.74
C ARG A 191 24.77 23.20 -0.22
N GLY A 192 23.98 22.40 0.49
CA GLY A 192 23.98 22.36 1.95
C GLY A 192 25.32 21.92 2.53
N HIS A 193 26.03 20.99 1.87
CA HIS A 193 27.36 20.57 2.29
C HIS A 193 28.43 21.64 2.02
N ARG A 194 28.37 22.32 0.87
CA ARG A 194 29.31 23.40 0.50
C ARG A 194 29.20 24.64 1.39
N GLN A 195 28.01 24.91 1.94
CA GLN A 195 27.78 26.01 2.89
C GLN A 195 28.10 25.63 4.36
N ARG A 196 28.47 24.36 4.63
CA ARG A 196 28.65 23.80 5.99
C ARG A 196 30.10 23.76 6.49
N THR A 197 31.02 24.49 5.87
CA THR A 197 32.37 24.71 6.42
C THR A 197 32.28 25.53 7.73
N GLY A 198 32.01 24.87 8.87
CA GLY A 198 32.21 25.44 10.21
C GLY A 198 31.08 25.33 11.24
N GLN A 199 29.93 24.68 10.99
CA GLN A 199 28.90 24.48 12.03
C GLN A 199 28.49 23.00 12.16
N PRO A 200 28.31 22.48 13.40
CA PRO A 200 27.90 21.10 13.62
C PRO A 200 26.53 20.84 12.99
N PRO A 201 26.29 19.61 12.50
CA PRO A 201 25.03 19.27 11.85
C PRO A 201 23.88 19.43 12.85
N LYS A 202 23.04 20.45 12.70
CA LYS A 202 21.70 20.42 13.32
C LYS A 202 21.03 19.13 12.86
N PRO A 203 20.35 18.36 13.74
CA PRO A 203 19.70 17.09 13.41
C PRO A 203 18.44 17.28 12.53
N ARG A 204 18.59 17.98 11.40
CA ARG A 204 17.57 18.16 10.34
C ARG A 204 17.56 17.00 9.36
N PHE A 205 18.26 15.89 9.66
CA PHE A 205 18.37 14.73 8.77
C PHE A 205 17.12 13.83 8.77
N CYS A 206 16.21 14.01 9.73
CA CYS A 206 14.94 13.27 9.79
C CYS A 206 13.73 14.21 9.89
N THR A 207 13.58 15.18 8.99
CA THR A 207 12.21 15.69 8.77
C THR A 207 11.42 14.58 8.08
N LEU A 208 10.28 14.18 8.66
CA LEU A 208 9.37 13.14 8.15
C LEU A 208 9.22 13.18 6.61
N TRP A 209 9.14 14.39 6.06
CA TRP A 209 8.99 14.68 4.64
C TRP A 209 10.20 14.32 3.76
N ARG A 210 11.43 14.43 4.28
CA ARG A 210 12.63 13.94 3.59
C ARG A 210 12.65 12.42 3.53
N ALA A 211 12.24 11.75 4.61
CA ALA A 211 12.11 10.30 4.62
C ALA A 211 11.09 9.83 3.58
N VAL A 212 9.91 10.46 3.52
CA VAL A 212 8.88 10.19 2.49
C VAL A 212 9.43 10.38 1.07
N THR A 213 10.24 11.42 0.86
CA THR A 213 10.87 11.69 -0.44
C THR A 213 11.83 10.58 -0.85
N TRP A 214 12.82 10.24 -0.03
CA TRP A 214 13.77 9.18 -0.34
C TRP A 214 13.08 7.81 -0.47
N LEU A 215 12.10 7.53 0.39
CA LEU A 215 11.31 6.30 0.31
C LEU A 215 10.52 6.23 -1.00
N SER A 216 9.93 7.34 -1.46
CA SER A 216 9.25 7.39 -2.76
C SER A 216 10.22 7.13 -3.93
N VAL A 217 11.43 7.72 -3.90
CA VAL A 217 12.46 7.50 -4.92
C VAL A 217 12.90 6.03 -4.98
N VAL A 218 13.17 5.42 -3.81
CA VAL A 218 13.54 4.00 -3.71
C VAL A 218 12.39 3.09 -4.18
N SER A 219 11.14 3.40 -3.79
CA SER A 219 9.98 2.59 -4.18
C SER A 219 9.77 2.55 -5.70
N VAL A 220 9.97 3.67 -6.39
CA VAL A 220 9.89 3.75 -7.85
C VAL A 220 11.03 2.97 -8.52
N ALA A 221 12.25 3.03 -7.95
CA ALA A 221 13.38 2.23 -8.44
C ALA A 221 13.10 0.73 -8.35
N VAL A 222 12.57 0.27 -7.20
CA VAL A 222 12.20 -1.13 -6.98
C VAL A 222 11.09 -1.55 -7.95
N TYR A 223 10.08 -0.70 -8.14
CA TYR A 223 9.01 -0.96 -9.12
C TYR A 223 9.58 -1.20 -10.53
N PHE A 224 10.43 -0.30 -11.04
CA PHE A 224 11.03 -0.46 -12.37
C PHE A 224 12.02 -1.62 -12.47
N ALA A 225 12.73 -1.96 -11.39
CA ALA A 225 13.60 -3.14 -11.36
C ALA A 225 12.80 -4.45 -11.49
N ILE A 226 11.66 -4.55 -10.79
CA ILE A 226 10.79 -5.73 -10.90
C ILE A 226 10.06 -5.73 -12.26
N TRP A 227 9.61 -4.57 -12.75
CA TRP A 227 8.98 -4.43 -14.07
C TRP A 227 9.91 -4.85 -15.20
N THR A 228 11.17 -4.41 -15.19
CA THR A 228 12.16 -4.82 -16.18
C THR A 228 12.45 -6.33 -16.09
N ALA A 229 12.54 -6.92 -14.90
CA ALA A 229 12.66 -8.37 -14.75
C ALA A 229 11.46 -9.14 -15.32
N LEU A 230 10.24 -8.62 -15.15
CA LEU A 230 9.03 -9.18 -15.76
C LEU A 230 9.09 -9.08 -17.29
N CYS A 231 9.41 -7.90 -17.85
CA CYS A 231 9.55 -7.71 -19.29
C CYS A 231 10.62 -8.64 -19.90
N MET A 232 11.78 -8.78 -19.23
CA MET A 232 12.83 -9.72 -19.66
C MET A 232 12.37 -11.18 -19.64
N SER A 233 11.50 -11.54 -18.69
CA SER A 233 10.92 -12.88 -18.62
C SER A 233 9.93 -13.12 -19.77
N VAL A 234 9.04 -12.15 -20.03
CA VAL A 234 8.00 -12.26 -21.07
C VAL A 234 8.57 -12.21 -22.49
N TYR A 235 9.52 -11.31 -22.76
CA TYR A 235 10.18 -11.19 -24.06
C TYR A 235 11.34 -12.17 -24.26
N SER A 236 11.54 -13.13 -23.35
CA SER A 236 12.62 -14.10 -23.50
C SER A 236 12.37 -14.99 -24.74
N PRO A 237 13.36 -15.14 -25.64
CA PRO A 237 13.18 -15.95 -26.86
C PRO A 237 12.96 -17.43 -26.52
N THR A 238 13.49 -17.88 -25.38
CA THR A 238 13.26 -19.23 -24.84
C THR A 238 11.79 -19.48 -24.54
N PHE A 239 11.10 -18.51 -23.92
CA PHE A 239 9.69 -18.65 -23.60
C PHE A 239 8.81 -18.73 -24.87
N ALA A 240 9.13 -17.94 -25.89
CA ALA A 240 8.47 -18.03 -27.18
C ALA A 240 8.69 -19.39 -27.84
N ALA A 241 9.92 -19.91 -27.83
CA ALA A 241 10.24 -21.24 -28.35
C ALA A 241 9.46 -22.34 -27.61
N ASP A 242 9.41 -22.29 -26.29
CA ASP A 242 8.67 -23.25 -25.46
C ASP A 242 7.16 -23.26 -25.76
N LEU A 243 6.55 -22.08 -25.98
CA LEU A 243 5.15 -21.97 -26.38
C LEU A 243 4.90 -22.57 -27.78
N THR A 244 5.81 -22.35 -28.73
CA THR A 244 5.70 -22.96 -30.08
C THR A 244 5.90 -24.48 -30.05
N ALA A 245 6.74 -24.99 -29.15
CA ALA A 245 6.94 -26.43 -28.95
C ALA A 245 5.68 -27.10 -28.39
N LEU A 246 4.95 -26.44 -27.48
CA LEU A 246 3.65 -26.90 -26.98
C LEU A 246 2.57 -26.99 -28.06
N GLU A 247 2.64 -26.11 -29.07
CA GLU A 247 1.65 -26.07 -30.15
C GLU A 247 1.95 -27.09 -31.25
N THR A 248 3.21 -27.18 -31.67
CA THR A 248 3.61 -28.03 -32.79
C THR A 248 3.79 -29.49 -32.40
N GLY A 249 3.85 -29.81 -31.10
CA GLY A 249 4.16 -31.16 -30.61
C GLY A 249 5.56 -31.65 -31.03
N ALA A 250 6.38 -30.75 -31.58
CA ALA A 250 7.67 -31.08 -32.16
C ALA A 250 8.74 -31.09 -31.06
N SER A 251 9.40 -32.24 -30.94
CA SER A 251 10.71 -32.43 -30.28
C SER A 251 10.79 -32.23 -28.76
N SER A 252 10.39 -33.25 -28.01
CA SER A 252 11.22 -33.70 -26.88
C SER A 252 11.01 -35.19 -26.63
N SER A 253 12.10 -35.91 -26.38
CA SER A 253 12.10 -37.30 -25.93
C SER A 253 11.40 -37.49 -24.56
N GLN A 254 10.97 -36.40 -23.92
CA GLN A 254 10.23 -36.38 -22.65
C GLN A 254 9.22 -35.19 -22.62
N PRO A 255 7.99 -35.36 -23.11
CA PRO A 255 6.97 -34.29 -23.16
C PRO A 255 6.59 -33.73 -21.78
N GLN A 256 6.77 -34.53 -20.72
CA GLN A 256 6.48 -34.14 -19.35
C GLN A 256 7.48 -33.12 -18.79
N LEU A 257 8.76 -33.18 -19.18
CA LEU A 257 9.79 -32.29 -18.64
C LEU A 257 9.62 -30.86 -19.17
N LEU A 258 9.30 -30.70 -20.45
CA LEU A 258 8.98 -29.42 -21.08
C LEU A 258 7.81 -28.72 -20.36
N LEU A 259 6.77 -29.49 -20.06
CA LEU A 259 5.57 -28.99 -19.39
C LEU A 259 5.84 -28.48 -17.97
N VAL A 260 6.72 -29.17 -17.23
CA VAL A 260 7.16 -28.77 -15.89
C VAL A 260 7.93 -27.45 -15.95
N ASP A 261 8.85 -27.30 -16.90
CA ASP A 261 9.65 -26.08 -17.06
C ASP A 261 8.76 -24.86 -17.37
N ILE A 262 7.82 -25.02 -18.30
CA ILE A 262 6.89 -23.96 -18.70
C ILE A 262 5.98 -23.56 -17.53
N MET A 263 5.39 -24.52 -16.82
CA MET A 263 4.55 -24.23 -15.65
C MET A 263 5.34 -23.51 -14.55
N THR A 264 6.62 -23.85 -14.40
CA THR A 264 7.51 -23.21 -13.42
C THR A 264 7.81 -21.76 -13.81
N ARG A 265 8.11 -21.51 -15.09
CA ARG A 265 8.31 -20.14 -15.63
C ARG A 265 7.05 -19.29 -15.50
N LEU A 266 5.89 -19.82 -15.88
CA LEU A 266 4.60 -19.14 -15.78
C LEU A 266 4.25 -18.79 -14.33
N LYS A 267 4.56 -19.68 -13.38
CA LYS A 267 4.45 -19.37 -11.95
C LYS A 267 5.38 -18.25 -11.51
N ALA A 268 6.64 -18.30 -11.91
CA ALA A 268 7.61 -17.26 -11.60
C ALA A 268 7.16 -15.87 -12.11
N MET A 269 6.70 -15.80 -13.37
CA MET A 269 6.13 -14.59 -13.95
C MET A 269 4.87 -14.12 -13.20
N GLY A 270 4.00 -15.05 -12.76
CA GLY A 270 2.84 -14.74 -11.94
C GLY A 270 3.21 -14.14 -10.58
N TYR A 271 4.30 -14.60 -9.95
CA TYR A 271 4.83 -14.00 -8.72
C TYR A 271 5.45 -12.62 -8.99
N LEU A 272 6.25 -12.46 -10.05
CA LEU A 272 6.78 -11.15 -10.45
C LEU A 272 5.67 -10.14 -10.70
N THR A 273 4.59 -10.53 -11.37
CA THR A 273 3.43 -9.66 -11.62
C THR A 273 2.76 -9.21 -10.32
N LEU A 274 2.60 -10.12 -9.35
CA LEU A 274 2.08 -9.76 -8.03
C LEU A 274 3.01 -8.76 -7.32
N SER A 275 4.32 -9.00 -7.39
CA SER A 275 5.33 -8.10 -6.83
C SER A 275 5.31 -6.71 -7.49
N VAL A 276 5.17 -6.62 -8.82
CA VAL A 276 4.98 -5.34 -9.54
C VAL A 276 3.75 -4.61 -9.03
N ARG A 277 2.60 -5.30 -8.89
CA ARG A 277 1.36 -4.69 -8.41
C ARG A 277 1.50 -4.14 -6.99
N ILE A 278 2.13 -4.91 -6.09
CA ILE A 278 2.38 -4.47 -4.70
C ILE A 278 3.36 -3.30 -4.68
N ALA A 279 4.47 -3.36 -5.41
CA ALA A 279 5.41 -2.26 -5.53
C ALA A 279 4.77 -1.00 -6.12
N GLY A 280 3.87 -1.15 -7.10
CA GLY A 280 3.08 -0.08 -7.69
C GLY A 280 2.15 0.58 -6.67
N MET A 281 1.41 -0.22 -5.88
CA MET A 281 0.56 0.32 -4.81
C MET A 281 1.37 1.12 -3.77
N VAL A 282 2.52 0.58 -3.35
CA VAL A 282 3.40 1.25 -2.39
C VAL A 282 3.96 2.55 -2.96
N SER A 283 4.46 2.53 -4.19
CA SER A 283 5.01 3.73 -4.84
C SER A 283 3.95 4.79 -5.06
N LEU A 284 2.77 4.45 -5.58
CA LEU A 284 1.64 5.38 -5.72
C LEU A 284 1.22 6.01 -4.39
N GLY A 285 1.15 5.22 -3.32
CA GLY A 285 0.85 5.72 -1.97
C GLY A 285 1.90 6.71 -1.47
N LEU A 286 3.19 6.42 -1.67
CA LEU A 286 4.29 7.31 -1.28
C LEU A 286 4.33 8.59 -2.13
N LEU A 287 4.05 8.47 -3.43
CA LEU A 287 3.90 9.60 -4.35
C LEU A 287 2.73 10.50 -3.93
N MET A 288 1.60 9.94 -3.48
CA MET A 288 0.49 10.71 -2.90
C MET A 288 0.93 11.49 -1.65
N PHE A 289 1.68 10.88 -0.72
CA PHE A 289 2.21 11.63 0.43
C PHE A 289 3.22 12.71 0.02
N ARG A 290 4.03 12.44 -1.02
CA ARG A 290 4.94 13.43 -1.60
C ARG A 290 4.17 14.61 -2.22
N THR A 291 3.10 14.38 -2.96
CA THR A 291 2.28 15.47 -3.52
C THR A 291 1.62 16.30 -2.43
N LEU A 292 1.13 15.69 -1.35
CA LEU A 292 0.64 16.42 -0.17
C LEU A 292 1.72 17.32 0.45
N SER A 293 2.97 16.86 0.49
CA SER A 293 4.10 17.69 0.93
C SER A 293 4.38 18.84 -0.03
N SER A 294 4.25 18.62 -1.34
CA SER A 294 4.44 19.67 -2.34
C SER A 294 3.37 20.76 -2.28
N LEU A 295 2.13 20.43 -1.89
CA LEU A 295 1.02 21.39 -1.75
C LEU A 295 1.19 22.44 -0.62
N ARG A 296 2.30 22.38 0.12
CA ARG A 296 2.65 23.34 1.18
C ARG A 296 2.97 24.76 0.69
N PHE A 297 2.98 25.00 -0.63
CA PHE A 297 3.13 26.35 -1.17
C PHE A 297 1.95 27.27 -0.82
N HIS A 298 0.74 26.73 -0.64
CA HIS A 298 -0.45 27.51 -0.33
C HIS A 298 -0.59 27.71 1.19
N PRO A 299 -0.81 28.95 1.70
CA PRO A 299 -0.83 29.22 3.14
C PRO A 299 -1.87 28.40 3.90
N HIS A 300 -3.06 28.18 3.33
CA HIS A 300 -4.09 27.34 3.96
C HIS A 300 -3.71 25.85 3.98
N LEU A 301 -3.06 25.32 2.94
CA LEU A 301 -2.67 23.90 2.87
C LEU A 301 -1.42 23.61 3.70
N ASN A 302 -0.50 24.57 3.80
CA ASN A 302 0.62 24.50 4.73
C ASN A 302 0.14 24.47 6.19
N MET A 303 -0.92 25.22 6.51
CA MET A 303 -1.53 25.15 7.84
C MET A 303 -2.04 23.73 8.12
N VAL A 304 -2.77 23.10 7.19
CA VAL A 304 -3.31 21.72 7.35
C VAL A 304 -2.19 20.67 7.47
N THR A 305 -1.14 20.75 6.66
CA THR A 305 -0.01 19.80 6.73
C THR A 305 0.85 20.02 7.98
N ALA A 306 1.02 21.26 8.42
CA ALA A 306 1.66 21.59 9.69
C ALA A 306 0.80 21.14 10.88
N THR A 307 -0.53 21.29 10.84
CA THR A 307 -1.44 20.77 11.87
C THR A 307 -1.34 19.26 11.95
N LEU A 308 -1.31 18.56 10.80
CA LEU A 308 -1.19 17.11 10.75
C LEU A 308 0.16 16.63 11.32
N THR A 309 1.25 17.28 10.96
CA THR A 309 2.58 16.89 11.46
C THR A 309 2.71 17.15 12.96
N ALA A 310 2.15 18.26 13.46
CA ALA A 310 2.18 18.59 14.88
C ALA A 310 1.23 17.69 15.70
N SER A 311 0.05 17.37 15.18
CA SER A 311 -0.94 16.53 15.87
C SER A 311 -0.48 15.08 15.98
N LEU A 312 0.31 14.57 15.03
CA LEU A 312 0.90 13.23 15.10
C LEU A 312 1.66 12.99 16.41
N HIS A 313 2.42 13.97 16.90
CA HIS A 313 3.17 13.82 18.15
C HIS A 313 2.25 13.65 19.36
N SER A 314 1.13 14.39 19.41
CA SER A 314 0.13 14.27 20.48
C SER A 314 -0.75 13.02 20.37
N LEU A 315 -0.85 12.44 19.17
CA LEU A 315 -1.67 11.28 18.89
C LEU A 315 -0.97 9.96 19.26
N VAL A 316 0.37 9.90 19.22
CA VAL A 316 1.15 8.68 19.51
C VAL A 316 0.82 8.06 20.89
N PRO A 317 0.87 8.80 22.02
CA PRO A 317 0.55 8.23 23.33
C PRO A 317 -0.89 7.71 23.42
N PHE A 318 -1.84 8.42 22.80
CA PHE A 318 -3.23 7.99 22.74
C PHE A 318 -3.39 6.73 21.90
N CYS A 319 -2.71 6.62 20.76
CA CYS A 319 -2.69 5.41 19.94
C CYS A 319 -2.17 4.19 20.71
N CYS A 320 -1.18 4.37 21.59
CA CYS A 320 -0.73 3.28 22.47
C CYS A 320 -1.86 2.78 23.38
N ILE A 321 -2.61 3.69 24.03
CA ILE A 321 -3.77 3.34 24.87
C ILE A 321 -4.84 2.64 24.03
N PHE A 322 -5.15 3.17 22.84
CA PHE A 322 -6.13 2.61 21.93
C PHE A 322 -5.77 1.17 21.52
N VAL A 323 -4.52 0.90 21.14
CA VAL A 323 -4.06 -0.44 20.76
C VAL A 323 -4.15 -1.42 21.92
N ILE A 324 -3.82 -0.99 23.15
CA ILE A 324 -3.95 -1.85 24.35
C ILE A 324 -5.42 -2.22 24.58
N CYS A 325 -6.34 -1.26 24.54
CA CYS A 325 -7.77 -1.55 24.69
C CYS A 325 -8.31 -2.41 23.54
N LEU A 326 -7.92 -2.10 22.30
CA LEU A 326 -8.32 -2.85 21.11
C LEU A 326 -7.88 -4.32 21.22
N THR A 327 -6.62 -4.57 21.58
CA THR A 327 -6.09 -5.93 21.73
C THR A 327 -6.79 -6.71 22.85
N ALA A 328 -7.16 -6.06 23.95
CA ALA A 328 -7.97 -6.68 25.01
C ALA A 328 -9.37 -7.10 24.52
N PHE A 329 -10.04 -6.28 23.71
CA PHE A 329 -11.33 -6.63 23.12
C PHE A 329 -11.21 -7.69 22.02
N VAL A 330 -10.16 -7.63 21.21
CA VAL A 330 -9.88 -8.64 20.17
C VAL A 330 -9.61 -10.00 20.79
N THR A 331 -8.80 -10.06 21.84
CA THR A 331 -8.48 -11.31 22.54
C THR A 331 -9.70 -11.85 23.28
N SER A 332 -10.44 -11.01 24.01
CA SER A 332 -11.69 -11.45 24.66
C SER A 332 -12.76 -11.92 23.66
N GLY A 333 -12.94 -11.24 22.52
CA GLY A 333 -13.85 -11.70 21.46
C GLY A 333 -13.43 -13.04 20.86
N CYS A 334 -12.12 -13.24 20.68
CA CYS A 334 -11.56 -14.52 20.24
C CYS A 334 -11.84 -15.66 21.25
N LEU A 335 -11.72 -15.37 22.55
CA LEU A 335 -11.96 -16.35 23.63
C LEU A 335 -13.45 -16.66 23.81
N LEU A 336 -14.33 -15.67 23.71
CA LEU A 336 -15.77 -15.85 23.93
C LEU A 336 -16.48 -16.46 22.72
N PHE A 337 -16.11 -16.05 21.51
CA PHE A 337 -16.88 -16.39 20.31
C PHE A 337 -16.09 -17.18 19.26
N GLY A 338 -14.79 -17.40 19.45
CA GLY A 338 -13.92 -18.00 18.42
C GLY A 338 -14.27 -19.43 18.02
N GLU A 339 -14.89 -20.20 18.92
CA GLU A 339 -15.32 -21.58 18.65
C GLU A 339 -16.55 -21.66 17.73
N ARG A 340 -17.41 -20.63 17.74
CA ARG A 340 -18.71 -20.64 17.06
C ARG A 340 -18.75 -19.70 15.87
N LEU A 341 -17.95 -18.63 15.88
CA LEU A 341 -17.96 -17.60 14.84
C LEU A 341 -16.63 -17.55 14.10
N LEU A 342 -16.69 -17.73 12.78
CA LEU A 342 -15.52 -17.61 11.89
C LEU A 342 -14.88 -16.22 11.95
N GLN A 343 -15.67 -15.19 12.27
CA GLN A 343 -15.20 -13.82 12.45
C GLN A 343 -14.24 -13.68 13.65
N PHE A 344 -14.40 -14.52 14.66
CA PHE A 344 -13.61 -14.50 15.90
C PHE A 344 -12.65 -15.68 16.03
N SER A 345 -12.58 -16.59 15.05
CA SER A 345 -11.83 -17.84 15.16
C SER A 345 -10.30 -17.68 15.22
N THR A 346 -9.78 -16.55 14.75
CA THR A 346 -8.35 -16.23 14.81
C THR A 346 -8.18 -14.79 15.22
N ILE A 347 -7.10 -14.48 15.94
CA ILE A 347 -6.81 -13.11 16.39
C ILE A 347 -6.85 -12.12 15.22
N SER A 348 -6.28 -12.47 14.06
CA SER A 348 -6.29 -11.60 12.87
C SER A 348 -7.70 -11.31 12.35
N ARG A 349 -8.59 -12.31 12.31
CA ARG A 349 -9.99 -12.09 11.92
C ARG A 349 -10.73 -11.29 12.99
N SER A 350 -10.46 -11.54 14.27
CA SER A 350 -11.03 -10.79 15.39
C SER A 350 -10.63 -9.31 15.34
N VAL A 351 -9.39 -8.96 14.99
CA VAL A 351 -8.96 -7.56 14.77
C VAL A 351 -9.83 -6.89 13.72
N ILE A 352 -9.98 -7.52 12.55
CA ILE A 352 -10.80 -6.98 11.45
C ILE A 352 -12.25 -6.80 11.91
N THR A 353 -12.80 -7.79 12.62
CA THR A 353 -14.19 -7.75 13.12
C THR A 353 -14.40 -6.62 14.13
N VAL A 354 -13.52 -6.47 15.13
CA VAL A 354 -13.64 -5.40 16.15
C VAL A 354 -13.44 -4.01 15.53
N VAL A 355 -12.54 -3.88 14.56
CA VAL A 355 -12.36 -2.61 13.82
C VAL A 355 -13.59 -2.29 12.96
N ASN A 356 -14.17 -3.28 12.25
CA ASN A 356 -15.40 -3.07 11.49
C ASN A 356 -16.58 -2.68 12.40
N MET A 357 -16.63 -3.27 13.59
CA MET A 357 -17.60 -2.90 14.62
C MET A 357 -17.44 -1.43 15.06
N LEU A 358 -16.21 -0.89 15.13
CA LEU A 358 -15.97 0.54 15.40
C LEU A 358 -16.57 1.46 14.32
N PHE A 359 -16.63 0.99 13.07
CA PHE A 359 -17.28 1.69 11.95
C PHE A 359 -18.77 1.36 11.79
N GLY A 360 -19.35 0.59 12.72
CA GLY A 360 -20.77 0.22 12.70
C GLY A 360 -21.12 -0.90 11.71
N GLN A 361 -20.13 -1.60 11.15
CA GLN A 361 -20.35 -2.74 10.24
C GLN A 361 -20.15 -4.06 10.97
N PHE A 362 -21.22 -4.74 11.37
CA PHE A 362 -21.12 -6.03 12.06
C PHE A 362 -22.43 -6.82 12.00
N ASP A 363 -22.30 -8.15 12.06
CA ASP A 363 -23.43 -9.07 12.15
C ASP A 363 -23.79 -9.33 13.61
N LEU A 364 -24.69 -8.49 14.12
CA LEU A 364 -25.17 -8.52 15.50
C LEU A 364 -25.97 -9.81 15.79
N ALA A 365 -26.66 -10.35 14.77
CA ALA A 365 -27.46 -11.55 14.91
C ALA A 365 -26.59 -12.79 15.14
N ALA A 366 -25.47 -12.92 14.41
CA ALA A 366 -24.54 -14.03 14.60
C ALA A 366 -23.90 -14.03 16.01
N ILE A 367 -23.57 -12.85 16.56
CA ILE A 367 -22.96 -12.73 17.89
C ILE A 367 -23.97 -13.09 18.99
N PHE A 368 -25.21 -12.60 18.88
CA PHE A 368 -26.25 -12.86 19.87
C PHE A 368 -26.81 -14.29 19.83
N ALA A 369 -26.58 -15.03 18.74
CA ALA A 369 -27.00 -16.42 18.59
C ALA A 369 -26.15 -17.42 19.39
N VAL A 370 -24.94 -17.05 19.83
CA VAL A 370 -24.08 -17.94 20.65
C VAL A 370 -24.59 -17.99 22.08
N ASP A 371 -24.50 -16.85 22.77
CA ASP A 371 -24.97 -16.69 24.15
C ASP A 371 -25.40 -15.24 24.35
N TYR A 372 -26.71 -15.00 24.36
CA TYR A 372 -27.28 -13.66 24.36
C TYR A 372 -26.73 -12.78 25.49
N ASN A 373 -26.68 -13.28 26.72
CA ASN A 373 -26.28 -12.48 27.89
C ASN A 373 -24.81 -12.06 27.82
N ILE A 374 -23.90 -12.99 27.54
CA ILE A 374 -22.46 -12.71 27.45
C ILE A 374 -22.17 -11.81 26.25
N ALA A 375 -22.79 -12.12 25.10
CA ALA A 375 -22.66 -11.34 23.88
C ALA A 375 -23.15 -9.91 24.06
N PHE A 376 -24.30 -9.72 24.71
CA PHE A 376 -24.86 -8.41 25.02
C PHE A 376 -23.90 -7.59 25.90
N THR A 377 -23.42 -8.16 27.00
CA THR A 377 -22.50 -7.47 27.92
C THR A 377 -21.20 -7.10 27.23
N TRP A 378 -20.56 -8.05 26.54
CA TRP A 378 -19.31 -7.81 25.83
C TRP A 378 -19.47 -6.72 24.75
N TYR A 379 -20.54 -6.81 23.95
CA TYR A 379 -20.85 -5.86 22.88
C TYR A 379 -21.02 -4.43 23.42
N TRP A 380 -21.83 -4.24 24.46
CA TRP A 380 -22.07 -2.93 25.04
C TRP A 380 -20.81 -2.35 25.71
N CYS A 381 -20.02 -3.19 26.39
CA CYS A 381 -18.72 -2.76 26.92
C CYS A 381 -17.77 -2.30 25.80
N ALA A 382 -17.70 -3.03 24.69
CA ALA A 382 -16.90 -2.65 23.53
C ALA A 382 -17.40 -1.34 22.90
N MET A 383 -18.71 -1.17 22.74
CA MET A 383 -19.33 0.05 22.21
C MET A 383 -19.07 1.28 23.10
N VAL A 384 -19.20 1.15 24.41
CA VAL A 384 -18.93 2.28 25.31
C VAL A 384 -17.45 2.63 25.33
N ILE A 385 -16.56 1.64 25.48
CA ILE A 385 -15.13 1.90 25.69
C ILE A 385 -14.42 2.24 24.37
N LEU A 386 -14.53 1.40 23.35
CA LEU A 386 -13.81 1.59 22.08
C LEU A 386 -14.41 2.70 21.23
N PHE A 387 -15.74 2.73 21.12
CA PHE A 387 -16.43 3.71 20.28
C PHE A 387 -16.71 5.01 21.03
N LEU A 388 -17.57 5.01 22.06
CA LEU A 388 -17.98 6.28 22.70
C LEU A 388 -16.86 7.00 23.43
N VAL A 389 -15.96 6.29 24.13
CA VAL A 389 -14.88 6.93 24.88
C VAL A 389 -13.66 7.16 23.99
N LEU A 390 -13.03 6.09 23.48
CA LEU A 390 -11.75 6.23 22.78
C LEU A 390 -11.88 6.95 21.43
N PHE A 391 -12.88 6.64 20.60
CA PHE A 391 -13.04 7.32 19.31
C PHE A 391 -13.32 8.82 19.47
N ASN A 392 -14.15 9.20 20.45
CA ASN A 392 -14.41 10.61 20.74
C ASN A 392 -13.20 11.33 21.37
N MET A 393 -12.39 10.63 22.17
CA MET A 393 -11.13 11.17 22.68
C MET A 393 -10.11 11.41 21.56
N LEU A 394 -10.02 10.51 20.57
CA LEU A 394 -9.21 10.71 19.37
C LEU A 394 -9.62 12.00 18.65
N LEU A 395 -10.92 12.20 18.42
CA LEU A 395 -11.45 13.41 17.78
C LEU A 395 -11.11 14.67 18.59
N ALA A 396 -11.25 14.61 19.92
CA ALA A 396 -10.91 15.73 20.80
C ALA A 396 -9.42 16.11 20.73
N ILE A 397 -8.51 15.13 20.69
CA ILE A 397 -7.06 15.37 20.55
C ILE A 397 -6.74 16.03 19.21
N VAL A 398 -7.35 15.57 18.12
CA VAL A 398 -7.16 16.15 16.78
C VAL A 398 -7.67 17.59 16.74
N LEU A 399 -8.85 17.87 17.32
CA LEU A 399 -9.40 19.22 17.42
C LEU A 399 -8.52 20.15 18.26
N ALA A 400 -8.00 19.67 19.40
CA ALA A 400 -7.11 20.45 20.27
C ALA A 400 -5.78 20.79 19.56
N ALA A 401 -5.20 19.83 18.84
CA ALA A 401 -3.99 20.07 18.06
C ALA A 401 -4.23 21.05 16.90
N PHE A 402 -5.39 20.97 16.25
CA PHE A 402 -5.80 21.92 15.21
C PHE A 402 -5.91 23.34 15.77
N ASP A 403 -6.59 23.54 16.91
CA ASP A 403 -6.74 24.87 17.51
C ASP A 403 -5.39 25.43 18.00
N HIS A 404 -4.51 24.59 18.55
CA HIS A 404 -3.16 25.00 18.91
C HIS A 404 -2.37 25.54 17.70
N VAL A 405 -2.39 24.84 16.57
CA VAL A 405 -1.64 25.28 15.39
C VAL A 405 -2.32 26.49 14.73
N ARG A 406 -3.66 26.58 14.79
CA ARG A 406 -4.40 27.77 14.35
C ARG A 406 -4.00 29.01 15.14
N THR A 407 -3.94 28.93 16.48
CA THR A 407 -3.55 30.06 17.35
C THR A 407 -2.08 30.46 17.18
N VAL A 408 -1.17 29.50 17.05
CA VAL A 408 0.26 29.76 16.73
C VAL A 408 0.40 30.44 15.35
N THR A 409 -0.41 30.03 14.37
CA THR A 409 -0.40 30.65 13.04
C THR A 409 -1.00 32.05 13.09
N ALA A 410 -2.11 32.25 13.79
CA ALA A 410 -2.76 33.54 13.96
C ALA A 410 -1.85 34.54 14.69
N THR A 411 -1.16 34.14 15.75
CA THR A 411 -0.21 35.01 16.48
C THR A 411 1.00 35.40 15.64
N LYS A 412 1.50 34.52 14.76
CA LYS A 412 2.57 34.86 13.81
C LYS A 412 2.10 35.80 12.71
N ILE A 413 0.86 35.65 12.23
CA ILE A 413 0.31 36.47 11.13
C ILE A 413 -0.23 37.81 11.65
N ALA A 414 -0.69 37.89 12.89
CA ALA A 414 -1.25 39.10 13.50
C ALA A 414 -0.35 40.35 13.37
N PRO A 415 0.95 40.34 13.71
CA PRO A 415 1.81 41.51 13.56
C PRO A 415 2.03 41.89 12.09
N TYR A 416 2.01 40.91 11.18
CA TYR A 416 2.13 41.14 9.73
C TYR A 416 0.88 41.82 9.17
N MET A 417 -0.31 41.31 9.51
CA MET A 417 -1.58 41.91 9.11
C MET A 417 -1.74 43.30 9.71
N ALA A 418 -1.39 43.48 10.98
CA ALA A 418 -1.38 44.79 11.64
C ALA A 418 -0.43 45.79 10.94
N ALA A 419 0.79 45.35 10.58
CA ALA A 419 1.74 46.19 9.87
C ALA A 419 1.28 46.54 8.45
N ILE A 420 0.64 45.61 7.73
CA ILE A 420 0.05 45.89 6.41
C ILE A 420 -1.12 46.85 6.50
N THR A 421 -2.01 46.67 7.48
CA THR A 421 -3.14 47.60 7.69
C THR A 421 -2.65 49.00 8.06
N GLU A 422 -1.60 49.12 8.87
CA GLU A 422 -0.97 50.40 9.19
C GLU A 422 -0.30 51.03 7.95
N LEU A 423 0.43 50.24 7.16
CA LEU A 423 1.01 50.71 5.90
C LEU A 423 -0.07 51.18 4.92
N ARG A 424 -1.20 50.46 4.81
CA ARG A 424 -2.33 50.81 3.95
C ARG A 424 -3.05 52.08 4.45
N ARG A 425 -3.15 52.27 5.77
CA ARG A 425 -3.71 53.47 6.39
C ARG A 425 -2.83 54.70 6.17
N LEU A 426 -1.50 54.53 6.22
CA LEU A 426 -0.50 55.61 6.08
C LEU A 426 -0.14 55.95 4.62
N ALA A 427 -0.44 55.09 3.66
CA ALA A 427 -0.11 55.27 2.24
C ALA A 427 -1.33 55.47 1.32
N GLY A 428 -2.56 55.24 1.81
CA GLY A 428 -3.77 55.30 0.98
C GLY A 428 -3.92 54.10 0.03
N PRO A 429 -4.95 54.08 -0.85
CA PRO A 429 -5.24 52.95 -1.74
C PRO A 429 -4.20 52.71 -2.84
N MET A 430 -3.28 53.67 -3.06
CA MET A 430 -2.24 53.61 -4.08
C MET A 430 -0.91 53.27 -3.41
N LEU A 431 -0.52 51.99 -3.47
CA LEU A 431 0.72 51.44 -2.87
C LEU A 431 2.02 51.87 -3.59
N TRP A 432 2.10 53.12 -4.07
CA TRP A 432 3.26 53.67 -4.78
C TRP A 432 3.75 54.96 -4.12
N PRO A 433 4.96 54.95 -3.52
CA PRO A 433 6.07 55.64 -4.18
C PRO A 433 7.44 55.02 -3.81
N TRP A 434 7.91 54.03 -4.55
CA TRP A 434 9.22 53.39 -4.30
C TRP A 434 10.36 53.99 -5.15
N ASN A 435 10.39 55.30 -5.38
CA ASN A 435 11.47 55.92 -6.16
C ASN A 435 11.94 57.31 -5.66
N HIS A 436 11.89 57.58 -4.36
CA HIS A 436 12.56 58.78 -3.82
C HIS A 436 13.95 58.43 -3.24
N PRO A 437 15.05 59.09 -3.68
CA PRO A 437 16.42 58.80 -3.23
C PRO A 437 16.63 58.93 -1.71
N HIS A 438 15.80 59.71 -1.03
CA HIS A 438 15.82 59.88 0.43
C HIS A 438 15.51 58.60 1.22
N MET A 439 14.74 57.66 0.66
CA MET A 439 14.36 56.42 1.36
C MET A 439 15.46 55.34 1.28
N MET A 440 16.30 55.34 0.24
CA MET A 440 17.47 54.46 0.19
C MET A 440 18.55 54.92 1.20
N GLN A 441 18.73 56.23 1.35
CA GLN A 441 19.61 56.80 2.38
C GLN A 441 19.09 56.51 3.80
N LEU A 442 17.77 56.52 4.00
CA LEU A 442 17.19 56.16 5.29
C LEU A 442 17.31 54.66 5.60
N GLY A 443 17.17 53.81 4.57
CA GLY A 443 17.37 52.37 4.66
C GLY A 443 18.81 51.99 5.00
N SER A 444 19.80 52.63 4.39
CA SER A 444 21.21 52.43 4.71
C SER A 444 21.61 53.02 6.07
N PHE A 445 20.94 54.08 6.52
CA PHE A 445 21.12 54.65 7.87
C PHE A 445 20.51 53.76 8.96
N ALA A 446 19.37 53.12 8.69
CA ALA A 446 18.80 52.11 9.59
C ALA A 446 19.64 50.82 9.64
N GLU A 447 20.32 50.48 8.54
CA GLU A 447 21.23 49.32 8.42
C GLU A 447 22.59 49.57 9.11
N SER A 448 23.07 50.82 9.17
CA SER A 448 24.25 51.19 9.95
C SER A 448 23.97 51.35 11.45
N ALA A 449 22.71 51.60 11.84
CA ALA A 449 22.25 51.69 13.23
C ALA A 449 21.99 50.32 13.91
N ASN A 450 22.44 49.21 13.30
CA ASN A 450 22.24 47.83 13.75
C ASN A 450 23.01 47.45 15.04
N THR A 451 23.34 48.43 15.89
CA THR A 451 24.00 48.26 17.20
C THR A 451 23.17 48.77 18.38
N GLY A 452 21.88 49.08 18.23
CA GLY A 452 21.03 49.41 19.39
C GLY A 452 19.70 50.07 19.09
N LEU A 453 18.79 49.36 18.42
CA LEU A 453 17.48 49.90 18.06
C LEU A 453 16.38 49.57 19.09
N SER A 454 16.61 49.86 20.37
CA SER A 454 15.54 49.92 21.37
C SER A 454 15.40 51.27 22.09
N THR A 455 16.34 52.21 21.95
CA THR A 455 16.27 53.46 22.75
C THR A 455 16.70 54.77 22.08
N ALA A 456 17.32 54.80 20.89
CA ALA A 456 18.06 56.00 20.47
C ALA A 456 17.49 56.85 19.29
N VAL A 457 16.45 56.41 18.56
CA VAL A 457 15.94 57.19 17.41
C VAL A 457 14.59 57.82 17.74
N THR A 458 14.61 59.13 18.02
CA THR A 458 13.42 59.98 18.26
C THR A 458 13.01 60.71 16.98
N SER A 459 11.73 61.08 16.85
CA SER A 459 11.20 61.84 15.71
C SER A 459 11.97 63.14 15.45
N ALA A 460 12.46 63.78 16.52
CA ALA A 460 13.26 64.99 16.47
C ALA A 460 14.63 64.81 15.76
N LEU A 461 15.27 63.64 15.87
CA LEU A 461 16.54 63.36 15.19
C LEU A 461 16.34 63.22 13.67
N ILE A 462 15.21 62.62 13.28
CA ILE A 462 14.80 62.42 11.88
C ILE A 462 14.36 63.73 11.25
N ALA A 463 13.56 64.54 11.95
CA ALA A 463 13.16 65.88 11.51
C ALA A 463 14.38 66.76 11.19
N LYS A 464 15.41 66.68 12.03
CA LYS A 464 16.66 67.45 11.88
C LYS A 464 17.56 66.95 10.75
N GLN A 465 17.61 65.64 10.48
CA GLN A 465 18.45 65.07 9.42
C GLN A 465 17.84 65.19 8.02
N LEU A 466 16.50 65.15 7.92
CA LEU A 466 15.80 65.18 6.63
C LEU A 466 15.23 66.56 6.30
N CYS A 467 15.32 67.54 7.21
CA CYS A 467 14.69 68.87 7.08
C CYS A 467 13.18 68.77 6.81
N VAL A 468 12.50 67.96 7.62
CA VAL A 468 11.07 67.63 7.50
C VAL A 468 10.36 68.07 8.79
N THR A 469 9.08 68.46 8.70
CA THR A 469 8.30 68.89 9.89
C THR A 469 8.22 67.75 10.92
N ASP A 470 8.12 68.06 12.22
CA ASP A 470 8.05 67.05 13.29
C ASP A 470 6.89 66.05 13.10
N VAL A 471 5.79 66.51 12.49
CA VAL A 471 4.62 65.69 12.15
C VAL A 471 4.96 64.69 11.04
N ASP A 472 5.61 65.15 9.98
CA ASP A 472 6.03 64.32 8.86
C ASP A 472 7.17 63.36 9.26
N ALA A 473 8.05 63.77 10.18
CA ALA A 473 9.12 62.94 10.72
C ALA A 473 8.56 61.78 11.56
N ASP A 474 7.49 62.00 12.33
CA ASP A 474 6.81 60.94 13.07
C ASP A 474 6.08 59.96 12.12
N ILE A 475 5.49 60.47 11.02
CA ILE A 475 4.91 59.63 9.96
C ILE A 475 5.98 58.76 9.31
N VAL A 476 7.16 59.31 8.99
CA VAL A 476 8.29 58.58 8.39
C VAL A 476 8.84 57.53 9.36
N LEU A 477 8.97 57.83 10.65
CA LEU A 477 9.41 56.91 11.69
C LEU A 477 8.42 55.74 11.89
N ARG A 478 7.11 56.01 11.86
CA ARG A 478 6.07 54.97 11.89
C ARG A 478 6.11 54.09 10.64
N LYS A 479 6.29 54.69 9.45
CA LYS A 479 6.43 53.95 8.17
C LYS A 479 7.68 53.05 8.16
N THR A 480 8.82 53.53 8.66
CA THR A 480 10.05 52.74 8.75
C THR A 480 9.93 51.61 9.76
N ARG A 481 9.33 51.84 10.93
CA ARG A 481 9.07 50.77 11.91
C ARG A 481 8.12 49.70 11.36
N ALA A 482 7.04 50.10 10.70
CA ALA A 482 6.10 49.15 10.07
C ALA A 482 6.78 48.37 8.92
N PHE A 483 7.60 49.02 8.11
CA PHE A 483 8.36 48.37 7.05
C PHE A 483 9.43 47.42 7.59
N LEU A 484 10.18 47.82 8.63
CA LEU A 484 11.15 46.96 9.28
C LEU A 484 10.47 45.76 9.93
N ALA A 485 9.30 45.92 10.55
CA ALA A 485 8.53 44.80 11.07
C ALA A 485 8.13 43.81 9.97
N VAL A 486 7.71 44.28 8.79
CA VAL A 486 7.43 43.46 7.60
C VAL A 486 8.69 42.84 7.00
N ARG A 487 9.83 43.54 7.00
CA ARG A 487 11.10 43.08 6.42
C ARG A 487 11.82 42.08 7.31
N TRP A 488 11.86 42.27 8.63
CA TRP A 488 12.44 41.32 9.60
C TRP A 488 11.62 40.03 9.70
N THR A 489 10.29 40.14 9.65
CA THR A 489 9.44 38.97 9.48
C THR A 489 9.60 38.36 8.10
N ARG A 490 9.80 39.16 7.05
CA ARG A 490 10.21 38.64 5.74
C ARG A 490 11.55 37.93 5.82
N ASP A 491 12.56 38.32 6.59
CA ASP A 491 13.84 37.62 6.67
C ASP A 491 13.77 36.30 7.48
N THR A 492 12.94 36.26 8.52
CA THR A 492 12.57 35.00 9.22
C THR A 492 11.61 34.11 8.41
N VAL A 493 10.82 34.71 7.51
CA VAL A 493 10.02 34.03 6.47
C VAL A 493 10.82 33.88 5.16
N VAL A 494 12.06 34.37 5.05
CA VAL A 494 12.94 34.20 3.88
C VAL A 494 13.81 32.96 4.07
N GLU A 495 13.97 32.47 5.30
CA GLU A 495 14.18 31.02 5.51
C GLU A 495 13.03 30.18 4.89
N PHE A 496 11.87 30.78 4.61
CA PHE A 496 10.78 30.20 3.80
C PHE A 496 10.77 30.65 2.32
N ARG A 497 11.34 31.83 1.96
CA ARG A 497 11.47 32.29 0.55
C ARG A 497 12.67 31.71 -0.20
N LEU A 498 13.62 31.06 0.45
CA LEU A 498 14.53 30.14 -0.26
C LEU A 498 13.82 28.86 -0.75
N PHE A 499 12.54 28.66 -0.43
CA PHE A 499 11.68 27.58 -0.91
C PHE A 499 10.68 28.00 -2.01
N LEU A 500 10.76 29.26 -2.49
CA LEU A 500 9.85 29.80 -3.52
C LEU A 500 10.56 30.19 -4.83
N HIS A 501 11.78 29.69 -5.02
CA HIS A 501 12.45 29.61 -6.33
C HIS A 501 13.10 28.24 -6.54
N LEU A 502 12.31 27.18 -6.31
CA LEU A 502 12.42 25.88 -6.96
C LEU A 502 11.03 25.24 -7.02
#